data_AF-Q98B03-F1
#
_entry.id   AF-Q98B03-F1
#
_cell.length_a   1.000
_cell.length_b   1.000
_cell.length_c   1.000
_cell.angle_alpha   90.00
_cell.angle_beta   90.00
_cell.angle_gamma   90.00
#
_symmetry.space_group_name_H-M   'P 1'
#
loop_
_entity.id
_entity.type
_entity.pdbx_description
1 polymer ?
#
loop_
_entity_poly.entity_id
_entity_poly.type
_entity_poly.pdbx_seq_one_letter_code
_entity_poly.pdbx_strand_id
1 'polypeptide(L)'
;MEGFNSRVRRTIAGVFHHISPQHADLYFHEIGFRWSQRVVSGSAIRKTRHGREIMRRLWSRVPPALQLPTVFCAATGRQMRRSPDGGITIKSAVAVFG
;
A
#
# COMPACT_ATOMS: atom_id res chain seq x y z
N MET A 1 14.53 8.83 3.67
CA MET A 1 13.48 7.81 3.56
C MET A 1 12.38 8.11 4.55
N GLU A 2 11.13 8.00 4.15
CA GLU A 2 9.95 8.47 4.88
C GLU A 2 9.33 7.36 5.75
N GLY A 3 9.00 7.66 7.02
CA GLY A 3 8.27 6.76 7.92
C GLY A 3 6.76 6.69 7.60
N PHE A 4 6.02 5.77 8.23
CA PHE A 4 4.59 5.54 7.92
C PHE A 4 3.77 6.80 8.16
N ASN A 5 3.93 7.36 9.37
CA ASN A 5 3.27 8.60 9.78
C ASN A 5 3.65 9.79 8.89
N SER A 6 4.88 9.82 8.39
CA SER A 6 5.30 10.86 7.45
C SER A 6 4.57 10.71 6.11
N ARG A 7 4.41 9.49 5.60
CA ARG A 7 3.59 9.23 4.39
C ARG A 7 2.14 9.63 4.59
N VAL A 8 1.54 9.28 5.73
CA VAL A 8 0.17 9.71 6.08
C VAL A 8 0.06 11.24 6.03
N ARG A 9 0.98 11.95 6.72
CA ARG A 9 1.01 13.42 6.72
C ARG A 9 1.20 14.01 5.33
N ARG A 10 2.03 13.38 4.48
CA ARG A 10 2.23 13.81 3.10
C ARG A 10 1.00 13.56 2.23
N THR A 11 0.25 12.48 2.41
CA THR A 11 -1.02 12.29 1.70
C THR A 11 -2.01 13.37 2.11
N ILE A 12 -2.10 13.69 3.41
CA ILE A 12 -2.97 14.76 3.91
C ILE A 12 -2.54 16.13 3.38
N ALA A 13 -1.23 16.43 3.36
CA ALA A 13 -0.72 17.75 2.97
C ALA A 13 -0.51 17.93 1.45
N GLY A 14 -0.25 16.84 0.72
CA GLY A 14 0.09 16.85 -0.71
C GLY A 14 -1.10 16.62 -1.63
N VAL A 15 -2.20 16.08 -1.11
CA VAL A 15 -3.50 16.11 -1.77
C VAL A 15 -4.18 17.38 -1.25
N PHE A 16 -4.29 18.43 -2.06
CA PHE A 16 -4.92 19.72 -1.68
C PHE A 16 -6.45 19.60 -1.41
N HIS A 17 -6.93 18.43 -0.97
CA HIS A 17 -8.32 18.12 -0.74
C HIS A 17 -8.49 17.54 0.66
N HIS A 18 -9.51 18.03 1.36
CA HIS A 18 -10.00 17.44 2.59
C HIS A 18 -10.26 15.93 2.40
N ILE A 19 -9.58 15.09 3.18
CA ILE A 19 -9.90 13.68 3.27
C ILE A 19 -11.16 13.57 4.12
N SER A 20 -12.30 13.28 3.47
CA SER A 20 -13.53 13.11 4.24
C SER A 20 -13.40 11.88 5.15
N PRO A 21 -13.92 11.95 6.39
CA PRO A 21 -13.86 10.81 7.31
C PRO A 21 -14.39 9.51 6.70
N GLN A 22 -15.41 9.61 5.85
CA GLN A 22 -16.02 8.46 5.17
C GLN A 22 -15.08 7.75 4.18
N HIS A 23 -14.08 8.45 3.64
CA HIS A 23 -13.11 7.89 2.70
C HIS A 23 -11.73 7.65 3.33
N ALA A 24 -11.53 8.04 4.59
CA ALA A 24 -10.25 7.94 5.28
C ALA A 24 -9.70 6.50 5.28
N ASP A 25 -10.59 5.52 5.46
CA ASP A 25 -10.22 4.10 5.46
C ASP A 25 -9.60 3.65 4.12
N LEU A 26 -10.10 4.14 2.98
CA LEU A 26 -9.54 3.80 1.67
C LEU A 26 -8.10 4.32 1.53
N TYR A 27 -7.85 5.56 1.95
CA TYR A 27 -6.52 6.14 1.96
C TYR A 27 -5.57 5.39 2.90
N PHE A 28 -6.04 5.04 4.11
CA PHE A 28 -5.22 4.30 5.06
C PHE A 28 -4.92 2.88 4.58
N HIS A 29 -5.86 2.20 3.94
CA HIS A 29 -5.62 0.91 3.31
C HIS A 29 -4.57 1.01 2.20
N GLU A 30 -4.65 2.00 1.31
CA GLU A 30 -3.65 2.19 0.26
C GLU A 30 -2.26 2.50 0.84
N ILE A 31 -2.17 3.40 1.83
CA ILE A 31 -0.90 3.77 2.47
C ILE A 31 -0.31 2.56 3.20
N GLY A 32 -1.15 1.79 3.89
CA GLY A 32 -0.80 0.53 4.55
C GLY A 32 -0.26 -0.50 3.57
N PHE A 33 -0.99 -0.74 2.47
CA PHE A 33 -0.57 -1.63 1.40
C PHE A 33 0.81 -1.23 0.83
N ARG A 34 0.99 0.04 0.47
CA ARG A 34 2.27 0.58 -0.03
C ARG A 34 3.39 0.57 1.01
N TRP A 35 3.05 0.56 2.31
CA TRP A 35 4.01 0.47 3.41
C TRP A 35 4.52 -0.96 3.58
N SER A 36 3.61 -1.93 3.48
CA SER A 36 3.90 -3.36 3.57
C SER A 36 4.66 -3.88 2.34
N GLN A 37 4.49 -3.27 1.17
CA GLN A 37 5.19 -3.66 -0.06
C GLN A 37 6.58 -3.03 -0.21
N ARG A 38 7.44 -3.30 0.78
CA ARG A 38 8.85 -2.87 0.75
C ARG A 38 9.77 -3.93 1.27
N VAL A 39 10.97 -3.91 0.74
CA VAL A 39 12.08 -4.78 1.13
C VAL A 39 13.19 -3.95 1.74
N VAL A 40 13.92 -4.54 2.69
CA VAL A 40 15.13 -3.91 3.22
C VAL A 40 16.18 -3.89 2.11
N SER A 41 16.65 -2.70 1.77
CA SER A 41 17.65 -2.50 0.71
C SER A 41 19.05 -2.25 1.26
N GLY A 42 19.17 -2.09 2.58
CA GLY A 42 20.44 -1.85 3.26
C GLY A 42 20.25 -1.09 4.57
N SER A 43 21.32 -0.48 5.06
CA SER A 43 21.32 0.39 6.24
C SER A 43 22.20 1.61 6.01
N ALA A 44 21.81 2.74 6.60
CA ALA A 44 22.60 3.96 6.58
C ALA A 44 22.72 4.54 7.99
N ILE A 45 23.88 5.10 8.30
CA ILE A 45 24.09 5.90 9.51
C ILE A 45 23.42 7.26 9.29
N ARG A 46 22.61 7.67 10.27
CA ARG A 46 21.91 8.95 10.27
C ARG A 46 22.24 9.69 11.55
N LYS A 47 22.66 10.94 11.44
CA LYS A 47 22.77 11.84 12.60
C LYS A 47 21.39 12.36 13.00
N THR A 48 21.10 12.28 14.28
CA THR A 48 19.94 12.94 14.88
C THR A 48 20.20 14.44 15.02
N ARG A 49 19.15 15.21 15.31
CA ARG A 49 19.25 16.64 15.59
C ARG A 49 20.22 16.99 16.74
N HIS A 50 20.49 16.02 17.63
CA HIS A 50 21.41 16.15 18.77
C HIS A 50 22.79 15.52 18.48
N GLY A 51 23.14 15.30 17.20
CA GLY A 51 24.44 14.77 16.80
C GLY A 51 24.63 13.25 16.97
N ARG A 52 23.76 12.57 17.72
CA ARG A 52 23.83 11.10 17.89
C ARG A 52 23.65 10.39 16.56
N GLU A 53 24.56 9.47 16.25
CA GLU A 53 24.45 8.57 15.10
C GLU A 53 23.57 7.37 15.41
N ILE A 54 22.65 7.08 14.49
CA ILE A 54 21.73 5.95 14.58
C ILE A 54 21.74 5.21 13.25
N MET A 55 21.97 3.90 13.29
CA MET A 55 21.79 3.05 12.13
C MET A 55 20.30 2.91 11.80
N ARG A 56 19.93 3.25 10.57
CA ARG A 56 18.55 3.12 10.07
C ARG A 56 18.52 2.19 8.88
N ARG A 57 17.55 1.26 8.87
CA ARG A 57 17.26 0.45 7.68
C ARG A 57 16.79 1.35 6.55
N LEU A 58 17.37 1.14 5.38
CA LEU A 58 16.87 1.65 4.12
C LEU A 58 15.90 0.62 3.57
N TRP A 59 14.78 1.11 3.08
CA TRP A 59 13.76 0.32 2.42
C TRP A 59 13.69 0.71 0.96
N SER A 60 13.36 -0.25 0.12
CA SER A 60 13.07 -0.05 -1.30
C SER A 60 11.68 -0.57 -1.61
N ARG A 61 11.04 -0.01 -2.63
CA ARG A 61 9.73 -0.49 -3.08
C ARG A 61 9.92 -1.87 -3.71
N VAL A 62 8.99 -2.78 -3.44
CA VAL A 62 8.87 -4.01 -4.24
C VAL A 62 8.56 -3.60 -5.69
N PRO A 63 9.20 -4.17 -6.72
CA PRO A 63 8.85 -3.91 -8.11
C PRO A 63 7.37 -4.20 -8.40
N PRO A 64 6.64 -3.40 -9.20
CA PRO A 64 5.21 -3.58 -9.42
C PRO A 64 4.79 -5.00 -9.83
N ALA A 65 5.57 -5.66 -10.68
CA ALA A 65 5.29 -7.05 -11.08
C ALA A 65 5.25 -8.02 -9.89
N LEU A 66 6.13 -7.82 -8.90
CA LEU A 66 6.19 -8.65 -7.69
C LEU A 66 5.16 -8.22 -6.62
N GLN A 67 4.52 -7.08 -6.80
CA GLN A 67 3.42 -6.62 -5.94
C GLN A 67 2.10 -7.33 -6.28
N LEU A 68 1.93 -7.76 -7.54
CA LEU A 68 0.68 -8.30 -8.07
C LEU A 68 0.11 -9.47 -7.25
N PRO A 69 0.90 -10.46 -6.78
CA PRO A 69 0.36 -11.53 -5.94
C PRO A 69 -0.31 -11.00 -4.67
N THR A 70 0.32 -10.05 -3.96
CA THR A 70 -0.26 -9.44 -2.76
C THR A 70 -1.46 -8.55 -3.10
N VAL A 71 -1.46 -7.86 -4.25
CA VAL A 71 -2.65 -7.15 -4.75
C VAL A 71 -3.80 -8.14 -4.90
N PHE A 72 -3.58 -9.28 -5.54
CA PHE A 72 -4.63 -10.27 -5.80
C PHE A 72 -5.13 -10.95 -4.52
N CYS A 73 -4.28 -11.18 -3.52
CA CYS A 73 -4.70 -11.67 -2.20
C CYS A 73 -5.50 -10.62 -1.41
N ALA A 74 -5.11 -9.34 -1.50
CA ALA A 74 -5.78 -8.24 -0.78
C ALA A 74 -7.01 -7.69 -1.52
N ALA A 75 -7.13 -7.95 -2.82
CA ALA A 75 -8.30 -7.64 -3.62
C ALA A 75 -9.41 -8.62 -3.23
N THR A 76 -10.26 -8.20 -2.29
CA THR A 76 -11.49 -8.90 -1.96
C THR A 76 -12.28 -9.19 -3.25
N GLY A 77 -12.57 -10.48 -3.43
CA GLY A 77 -12.85 -11.08 -4.72
C GLY A 77 -14.16 -10.63 -5.33
N ARG A 78 -14.10 -10.27 -6.61
CA ARG A 78 -15.22 -10.44 -7.55
C ARG A 78 -14.78 -11.52 -8.53
N GLN A 79 -15.27 -12.75 -8.34
CA GLN A 79 -15.05 -13.80 -9.34
C GLN A 79 -15.80 -13.40 -10.62
N MET A 80 -15.07 -12.85 -11.60
CA MET A 80 -15.58 -12.58 -12.94
C MET A 80 -15.60 -13.89 -13.74
N ARG A 81 -16.79 -14.31 -14.18
CA ARG A 81 -16.96 -15.41 -15.14
C ARG A 81 -17.48 -14.86 -16.45
N ARG A 82 -17.13 -15.50 -17.56
CA ARG A 82 -17.82 -15.26 -18.83
C ARG A 82 -19.22 -15.86 -18.76
N SER A 83 -20.22 -15.08 -19.14
CA SER A 83 -21.58 -15.60 -19.32
C SER A 83 -21.69 -16.29 -20.68
N PRO A 84 -22.66 -17.21 -20.86
CA PRO A 84 -22.83 -17.96 -22.11
C PRO A 84 -23.09 -17.09 -23.35
N ASP A 85 -23.56 -15.86 -23.16
CA ASP A 85 -23.79 -14.83 -24.17
C ASP A 85 -22.56 -13.91 -24.40
N GLY A 86 -21.42 -14.21 -23.78
CA GLY A 86 -20.16 -13.48 -23.95
C GLY A 86 -19.92 -12.30 -22.98
N GLY A 87 -20.89 -12.00 -22.11
CA GLY A 87 -20.79 -11.00 -21.06
C GLY A 87 -19.88 -11.40 -19.89
N ILE A 88 -19.85 -10.57 -18.83
CA ILE A 88 -19.09 -10.81 -17.59
C ILE A 88 -20.06 -10.85 -16.41
N THR A 89 -20.07 -11.95 -15.66
CA THR A 89 -20.87 -12.13 -14.43
C THR A 89 -19.99 -12.17 -13.19
N ILE A 90 -20.34 -11.44 -12.14
CA ILE A 90 -19.63 -11.41 -10.86
C ILE A 90 -20.34 -12.35 -9.87
N LYS A 91 -19.65 -13.38 -9.35
CA LYS A 91 -20.30 -14.48 -8.57
C LYS A 91 -20.19 -14.43 -7.03
N SER A 92 -19.35 -13.59 -6.40
CA SER A 92 -19.27 -13.48 -4.92
C SER A 92 -18.46 -12.23 -4.51
N ALA A 93 -18.57 -11.81 -3.23
CA ALA A 93 -17.98 -10.61 -2.63
C ALA A 93 -16.85 -10.89 -1.60
N VAL A 94 -16.28 -12.10 -1.55
CA VAL A 94 -15.22 -12.47 -0.58
C VAL A 94 -13.98 -13.04 -1.30
N ALA A 95 -12.81 -12.85 -0.68
CA ALA A 95 -11.46 -13.08 -1.22
C ALA A 95 -11.27 -14.44 -1.93
N VAL A 96 -10.70 -14.39 -3.14
CA VAL A 96 -10.60 -15.51 -4.09
C VAL A 96 -9.27 -16.28 -3.97
N PHE A 97 -8.29 -15.76 -3.23
CA PHE A 97 -6.99 -16.43 -3.05
C PHE A 97 -6.53 -16.34 -1.59
N GLY A 98 -6.65 -17.45 -0.88
CA GLY A 98 -6.16 -17.74 0.47
C GLY A 98 -5.83 -19.22 0.58
#